data_AF-A0A6H9XU65-F1
#
_entry.id   AF-A0A6H9XU65-F1
#
_cell.length_a   1.000
_cell.length_b   1.000
_cell.length_c   1.000
_cell.angle_alpha   90.00
_cell.angle_beta   90.00
_cell.angle_gamma   90.00
#
_symmetry.space_group_name_H-M   'P 1'
#
loop_
_entity.id
_entity.type
_entity.pdbx_description
1 polymer ?
#
loop_
_entity_poly.entity_id
_entity_poly.type
_entity_poly.pdbx_seq_one_letter_code
_entity_poly.pdbx_strand_id
1 'polypeptide(L)'
;MAVLVRALLIGFSVSALAGCAGHSHQLLDARSEGVVIGSFSHEGNAEPSMVVEFEGQQYSSRRFTIDRSQNLADLKKQLGGSSSKHYQRVASGLDNDHFVYSAKPILQRLDGKTMQCSLAWRSGQKPAGVCITDEAKTLTIRSE
;
A
#
# COMPACT_ATOMS: atom_id res chain seq x y z
N MET A 1 18.51 49.72 38.43
CA MET A 1 17.58 49.99 37.32
C MET A 1 17.33 48.69 36.57
N ALA A 2 16.10 48.19 36.64
CA ALA A 2 15.70 46.94 36.00
C ALA A 2 15.35 47.21 34.53
N VAL A 3 15.93 46.45 33.60
CA VAL A 3 15.49 46.42 32.20
C VAL A 3 14.82 45.05 31.99
N LEU A 4 13.48 45.05 32.06
CA LEU A 4 12.67 43.91 31.67
C LEU A 4 12.77 43.73 30.15
N VAL A 5 13.44 42.66 29.72
CA VAL A 5 13.33 42.20 28.34
C VAL A 5 12.05 41.36 28.25
N ARG A 6 11.01 41.92 27.62
CA ARG A 6 9.76 41.21 27.33
C ARG A 6 10.05 40.09 26.33
N ALA A 7 10.02 38.84 26.79
CA ALA A 7 9.99 37.68 25.92
C ALA A 7 8.66 37.65 25.15
N LEU A 8 8.70 37.91 23.84
CA LEU A 8 7.58 37.63 22.95
C LEU A 8 7.62 36.14 22.59
N LEU A 9 6.83 35.34 23.31
CA LEU A 9 6.54 33.97 22.93
C LEU A 9 5.62 34.02 21.69
N ILE A 10 6.21 33.99 20.50
CA ILE A 10 5.48 33.72 19.27
C ILE A 10 5.15 32.22 19.28
N GLY A 11 3.96 31.89 19.76
CA GLY A 11 3.40 30.55 19.67
C GLY A 11 3.18 30.21 18.19
N PHE A 12 4.13 29.50 17.59
CA PHE A 12 3.92 28.81 16.32
C PHE A 12 3.00 27.61 16.59
N SER A 13 1.69 27.86 16.51
CA SER A 13 0.69 26.81 16.48
C SER A 13 0.82 26.07 15.14
N VAL A 14 1.69 25.07 15.08
CA VAL A 14 1.72 24.12 13.97
C VAL A 14 0.48 23.26 14.11
N SER A 15 -0.59 23.65 13.41
CA SER A 15 -1.74 22.78 13.20
C SER A 15 -1.26 21.58 12.38
N ALA A 16 -0.86 20.50 13.04
CA ALA A 16 -0.72 19.21 12.41
C ALA A 16 -2.11 18.82 11.89
N LEU A 17 -2.36 19.08 10.61
CA LEU A 17 -3.47 18.45 9.89
C LEU A 17 -3.36 16.96 10.17
N ALA A 18 -4.34 16.41 10.90
CA ALA A 18 -4.47 14.98 11.09
C ALA A 18 -4.67 14.37 9.70
N GLY A 19 -3.57 13.95 9.08
CA GLY A 19 -3.57 13.27 7.80
C GLY A 19 -4.29 11.95 7.92
N CYS A 20 -4.94 11.51 6.84
CA CYS A 20 -5.42 10.14 6.74
C CYS A 20 -4.22 9.21 7.01
N ALA A 21 -4.30 8.43 8.09
CA ALA A 21 -3.29 7.42 8.39
C ALA A 21 -3.30 6.39 7.26
N GLY A 22 -2.14 6.17 6.64
CA GLY A 22 -2.00 5.11 5.64
C GLY A 22 -2.09 3.72 6.30
N HIS A 23 -2.25 2.70 5.48
CA HIS A 23 -2.19 1.31 5.89
C HIS A 23 -0.76 0.79 5.80
N SER A 24 -0.30 0.09 6.84
CA SER A 24 0.97 -0.64 6.81
C SER A 24 0.74 -2.08 7.23
N HIS A 25 1.37 -2.99 6.51
CA HIS A 25 1.24 -4.44 6.66
C HIS A 25 2.62 -5.05 6.87
N GLN A 26 2.75 -5.98 7.81
CA GLN A 26 3.89 -6.89 7.81
C GLN A 26 3.74 -7.91 6.68
N LEU A 27 4.84 -8.23 6.01
CA LEU A 27 4.88 -9.24 4.96
C LEU A 27 5.42 -10.54 5.55
N LEU A 28 4.75 -11.64 5.24
CA LEU A 28 5.11 -12.99 5.61
C LEU A 28 5.45 -13.79 4.36
N ASP A 29 6.46 -14.66 4.44
CA ASP A 29 6.64 -15.70 3.42
C ASP A 29 5.50 -16.70 3.55
N ALA A 30 4.67 -16.78 2.52
CA ALA A 30 3.50 -17.64 2.49
C ALA A 30 3.83 -19.14 2.59
N ARG A 31 5.09 -19.52 2.34
CA ARG A 31 5.57 -20.91 2.44
C ARG A 31 6.14 -21.25 3.82
N SER A 32 6.36 -20.24 4.67
CA SER A 32 6.90 -20.39 6.00
C SER A 32 5.84 -20.07 7.06
N GLU A 33 5.94 -20.70 8.23
CA GLU A 33 5.03 -20.38 9.32
C GLU A 33 5.53 -19.13 10.07
N GLY A 34 4.87 -17.99 9.81
CA GLY A 34 4.95 -16.80 10.66
C GLY A 34 6.25 -16.00 10.56
N VAL A 35 7.12 -16.26 9.58
CA VAL A 35 8.34 -15.46 9.40
C VAL A 35 7.98 -14.13 8.73
N VAL A 36 8.16 -13.04 9.47
CA VAL A 36 8.11 -11.68 8.94
C VAL A 36 9.36 -11.44 8.10
N ILE A 37 9.12 -11.12 6.83
CA ILE A 37 10.15 -10.89 5.82
C ILE A 37 10.12 -9.46 5.31
N GLY A 38 9.31 -8.57 5.89
CA GLY A 38 9.27 -7.19 5.43
C GLY A 38 8.01 -6.43 5.76
N SER A 39 7.79 -5.35 5.01
CA SER A 39 6.63 -4.47 5.17
C SER A 39 6.16 -3.89 3.84
N PHE A 40 4.87 -3.61 3.77
CA PHE A 40 4.23 -2.91 2.66
C PHE A 40 3.32 -1.83 3.22
N SER A 41 3.55 -0.58 2.81
CA SER A 41 2.76 0.58 3.23
C SER A 41 2.10 1.22 2.02
N HIS A 42 0.81 1.54 2.16
CA HIS A 42 -0.01 2.14 1.11
C HIS A 42 -1.07 3.07 1.69
N GLU A 43 -1.60 3.97 0.85
CA GLU A 43 -2.60 4.98 1.19
C GLU A 43 -2.11 6.01 2.24
N GLY A 44 -2.98 6.99 2.56
CA GLY A 44 -2.67 8.10 3.44
C GLY A 44 -1.80 9.18 2.78
N ASN A 45 -1.14 9.99 3.60
CA ASN A 45 -0.28 11.09 3.14
C ASN A 45 1.17 10.67 2.87
N ALA A 46 1.53 9.43 3.18
CA ALA A 46 2.86 8.89 2.91
C ALA A 46 2.92 8.27 1.52
N GLU A 47 4.09 8.34 0.90
CA GLU A 47 4.34 7.68 -0.38
C GLU A 47 4.33 6.15 -0.18
N PRO A 48 3.75 5.36 -1.11
CA PRO A 48 3.81 3.91 -1.03
C PRO A 48 5.24 3.41 -0.91
N SER A 49 5.46 2.44 -0.02
CA SER A 49 6.78 1.87 0.25
C SER A 49 6.72 0.38 0.50
N MET A 50 7.79 -0.32 0.15
CA MET A 50 7.92 -1.75 0.36
C MET A 50 9.36 -2.09 0.73
N VAL A 51 9.54 -2.96 1.71
CA VAL A 51 10.82 -3.54 2.11
C VAL A 51 10.65 -5.04 2.21
N VAL A 52 11.59 -5.80 1.67
CA VAL A 52 11.62 -7.27 1.73
C VAL A 52 13.03 -7.74 2.08
N GLU A 53 13.13 -8.63 3.06
CA GLU A 53 14.30 -9.42 3.37
C GLU A 53 14.21 -10.78 2.69
N PHE A 54 15.22 -11.11 1.90
CA PHE A 54 15.30 -12.37 1.18
C PHE A 54 16.74 -12.84 1.14
N GLU A 55 17.00 -14.08 1.58
CA GLU A 55 18.34 -14.68 1.67
C GLU A 55 19.36 -13.80 2.42
N GLY A 56 18.91 -13.16 3.51
CA GLY A 56 19.75 -12.28 4.35
C GLY A 56 20.07 -10.93 3.72
N GLN A 57 19.38 -10.55 2.64
CA GLN A 57 19.57 -9.29 1.92
C GLN A 57 18.29 -8.47 1.92
N GLN A 58 18.42 -7.16 2.09
CA GLN A 58 17.29 -6.24 2.08
C GLN A 58 17.11 -5.59 0.70
N TYR A 59 15.88 -5.66 0.20
CA TYR A 59 15.40 -5.01 -1.01
C TYR A 59 14.38 -3.94 -0.60
N SER A 60 14.40 -2.76 -1.21
CA SER A 60 13.43 -1.71 -0.90
C SER A 60 12.99 -0.89 -2.12
N SER A 61 11.78 -0.36 -2.06
CA SER A 61 11.24 0.59 -3.04
C SER A 61 10.32 1.60 -2.35
N ARG A 62 10.22 2.81 -2.93
CA ARG A 62 9.32 3.89 -2.50
C ARG A 62 8.75 4.58 -3.73
N ARG A 63 7.66 5.34 -3.56
CA ARG A 63 7.05 6.18 -4.61
C ARG A 63 6.55 5.39 -5.83
N PHE A 64 6.21 4.12 -5.66
CA PHE A 64 5.60 3.34 -6.74
C PHE A 64 4.09 3.60 -6.83
N THR A 65 3.53 3.35 -8.00
CA THR A 65 2.09 3.48 -8.26
C THR A 65 1.30 2.33 -7.65
N ILE A 66 0.14 2.67 -7.12
CA ILE A 66 -0.92 1.71 -6.78
C ILE A 66 -2.03 1.91 -7.81
N ASP A 67 -2.27 0.86 -8.60
CA ASP A 67 -3.34 0.84 -9.57
C ASP A 67 -4.64 0.42 -8.88
N ARG A 68 -5.75 1.01 -9.32
CA ARG A 68 -7.10 0.68 -8.86
C ARG A 68 -7.97 0.38 -10.07
N SER A 69 -8.62 -0.78 -10.08
CA SER A 69 -9.44 -1.23 -11.20
C SER A 69 -10.74 -1.88 -10.74
N GLN A 70 -11.75 -1.85 -11.60
CA GLN A 70 -13.01 -2.57 -11.42
C GLN A 70 -13.57 -2.96 -12.79
N ASN A 71 -14.21 -4.13 -12.88
CA ASN A 71 -14.86 -4.56 -14.11
C ASN A 71 -16.36 -4.25 -14.06
N LEU A 72 -16.75 -3.06 -14.51
CA LEU A 72 -18.16 -2.64 -14.51
C LEU A 72 -19.05 -3.49 -15.42
N ALA A 73 -18.51 -4.11 -16.47
CA ALA A 73 -19.29 -4.96 -17.37
C ALA A 73 -19.68 -6.27 -16.68
N ASP A 74 -18.75 -6.87 -15.93
CA ASP A 74 -19.02 -8.09 -15.18
C ASP A 74 -19.88 -7.80 -13.94
N LEU A 75 -19.61 -6.71 -13.22
CA LEU A 75 -20.42 -6.28 -12.08
C LEU A 75 -21.86 -5.97 -12.48
N LYS A 76 -22.09 -5.41 -13.68
CA LYS A 76 -23.44 -5.23 -14.22
C LYS A 76 -24.19 -6.55 -14.34
N LYS A 77 -23.53 -7.63 -14.79
CA LYS A 77 -24.16 -8.95 -14.91
C LYS A 77 -24.44 -9.57 -13.54
N GLN A 78 -23.49 -9.44 -12.61
CA GLN A 78 -23.57 -10.03 -11.27
C GLN A 78 -24.59 -9.34 -10.35
N LEU A 79 -24.75 -8.02 -10.46
CA LEU A 79 -25.55 -7.22 -9.54
C LEU A 79 -26.98 -6.94 -10.05
N GLY A 80 -27.44 -7.64 -11.09
CA GLY A 80 -28.82 -7.53 -11.59
C GLY A 80 -29.05 -6.40 -12.61
N GLY A 81 -28.02 -6.00 -13.35
CA GLY A 81 -28.14 -5.05 -14.47
C GLY A 81 -28.05 -3.57 -14.08
N SER A 82 -28.21 -2.69 -15.06
CA SER A 82 -28.02 -1.24 -14.88
C SER A 82 -29.09 -0.55 -14.01
N SER A 83 -30.26 -1.18 -13.85
CA SER A 83 -31.35 -0.67 -13.01
C SER A 83 -31.19 -1.06 -11.54
N SER A 84 -30.25 -1.96 -11.21
CA SER A 84 -29.98 -2.34 -9.84
C SER A 84 -29.43 -1.15 -9.05
N LYS A 85 -30.04 -0.87 -7.89
CA LYS A 85 -29.57 0.16 -6.98
C LYS A 85 -28.12 -0.09 -6.54
N HIS A 86 -27.75 -1.36 -6.35
CA HIS A 86 -26.38 -1.71 -5.97
C HIS A 86 -25.41 -1.38 -7.10
N TYR A 87 -25.69 -1.81 -8.32
CA TYR A 87 -24.86 -1.49 -9.48
C TYR A 87 -24.70 0.03 -9.67
N GLN A 88 -25.78 0.80 -9.52
CA GLN A 88 -25.72 2.26 -9.64
C GLN A 88 -24.78 2.91 -8.62
N ARG A 89 -24.74 2.38 -7.39
CA ARG A 89 -23.79 2.84 -6.35
C ARG A 89 -22.35 2.52 -6.71
N VAL A 90 -22.09 1.32 -7.23
CA VAL A 90 -20.75 0.91 -7.69
C VAL A 90 -20.29 1.76 -8.87
N ALA A 91 -21.13 1.89 -9.90
CA ALA A 91 -20.82 2.65 -11.10
C ALA A 91 -20.61 4.16 -10.83
N SER A 92 -21.24 4.70 -9.78
CA SER A 92 -21.03 6.08 -9.34
C SER A 92 -19.84 6.28 -8.39
N GLY A 93 -19.18 5.20 -7.96
CA GLY A 93 -18.08 5.26 -6.98
C GLY A 93 -18.53 5.55 -5.55
N LEU A 94 -19.83 5.41 -5.26
CA LEU A 94 -20.37 5.47 -3.89
C LEU A 94 -20.18 4.16 -3.13
N ASP A 95 -19.99 3.06 -3.86
CA ASP A 95 -19.60 1.76 -3.35
C ASP A 95 -18.25 1.39 -3.96
N ASN A 96 -17.24 1.33 -3.09
CA ASN A 96 -15.84 1.09 -3.44
C ASN A 96 -15.40 -0.35 -3.13
N ASP A 97 -16.31 -1.20 -2.66
CA ASP A 97 -15.98 -2.56 -2.20
C ASP A 97 -15.58 -3.49 -3.36
N HIS A 98 -15.88 -3.07 -4.59
CA HIS A 98 -15.62 -3.82 -5.81
C HIS A 98 -14.30 -3.46 -6.48
N PHE A 99 -13.53 -2.54 -5.90
CA PHE A 99 -12.20 -2.24 -6.40
C PHE A 99 -11.21 -3.38 -6.10
N VAL A 100 -10.42 -3.68 -7.13
CA VAL A 100 -9.18 -4.45 -7.03
C VAL A 100 -8.03 -3.48 -7.16
N TYR A 101 -7.17 -3.50 -6.15
CA TYR A 101 -5.94 -2.73 -6.08
C TYR A 101 -4.76 -3.61 -6.44
N SER A 102 -3.74 -3.03 -7.05
CA SER A 102 -2.49 -3.73 -7.34
C SER A 102 -1.31 -2.78 -7.26
N ALA A 103 -0.13 -3.35 -7.00
CA ALA A 103 1.14 -2.64 -7.02
C ALA A 103 2.20 -3.53 -7.65
N LYS A 104 3.06 -2.94 -8.50
CA LYS A 104 4.17 -3.66 -9.15
C LYS A 104 5.53 -2.98 -8.90
N PRO A 105 5.96 -2.84 -7.63
CA PRO A 105 7.21 -2.17 -7.34
C PRO A 105 8.42 -2.99 -7.81
N ILE A 106 9.45 -2.29 -8.27
CA ILE A 106 10.79 -2.83 -8.44
C ILE A 106 11.60 -2.38 -7.23
N LEU A 107 12.00 -3.34 -6.41
CA LEU A 107 12.80 -3.12 -5.21
C LEU A 107 14.28 -3.24 -5.56
N GLN A 108 15.10 -2.41 -4.93
CA GLN A 108 16.54 -2.34 -5.14
C GLN A 108 17.29 -2.78 -3.89
N ARG A 109 18.40 -3.47 -4.10
CA ARG A 109 19.42 -3.80 -3.11
C ARG A 109 20.63 -2.88 -3.29
N LEU A 110 21.47 -2.74 -2.26
CA LEU A 110 22.64 -1.85 -2.26
C LEU A 110 23.67 -2.14 -3.37
N ASP A 111 23.75 -3.38 -3.83
CA ASP A 111 24.67 -3.81 -4.90
C ASP A 111 24.07 -3.66 -6.31
N GLY A 112 22.92 -2.99 -6.44
CA GLY A 112 22.23 -2.74 -7.71
C GLY A 112 21.33 -3.88 -8.17
N LYS A 113 21.25 -4.98 -7.42
CA LYS A 113 20.33 -6.09 -7.72
C LYS A 113 18.88 -5.71 -7.47
N THR A 114 17.97 -6.31 -8.21
CA THR A 114 16.55 -5.95 -8.17
C THR A 114 15.64 -7.12 -7.86
N MET A 115 14.49 -6.81 -7.28
CA MET A 115 13.39 -7.75 -7.05
C MET A 115 12.10 -7.10 -7.55
N GLN A 116 11.43 -7.72 -8.52
CA GLN A 116 10.13 -7.27 -9.00
C GLN A 116 9.02 -7.96 -8.21
N CYS A 117 8.18 -7.18 -7.56
CA CYS A 117 7.00 -7.69 -6.87
C CYS A 117 5.73 -7.39 -7.66
N SER A 118 4.72 -8.25 -7.52
CA SER A 118 3.36 -8.04 -8.01
C SER A 118 2.39 -8.39 -6.89
N LEU A 119 1.76 -7.36 -6.33
CA LEU A 119 0.79 -7.42 -5.25
C LEU A 119 -0.62 -7.14 -5.78
N ALA A 120 -1.61 -7.79 -5.20
CA ALA A 120 -3.02 -7.47 -5.41
C ALA A 120 -3.83 -7.61 -4.11
N TRP A 121 -4.87 -6.80 -3.97
CA TRP A 121 -5.86 -6.89 -2.90
C TRP A 121 -7.20 -6.33 -3.34
N ARG A 122 -8.26 -6.68 -2.61
CA ARG A 122 -9.58 -6.04 -2.72
C ARG A 122 -9.72 -4.99 -1.62
N SER A 123 -10.71 -4.12 -1.76
CA SER A 123 -11.14 -3.23 -0.67
C SER A 123 -11.33 -4.02 0.63
N GLY A 124 -10.75 -3.52 1.74
CA GLY A 124 -10.80 -4.17 3.05
C GLY A 124 -10.03 -5.49 3.18
N GLN A 125 -9.34 -5.95 2.14
CA GLN A 125 -8.54 -7.17 2.15
C GLN A 125 -7.04 -6.86 2.21
N LYS A 126 -6.28 -7.85 2.64
CA LYS A 126 -4.84 -7.78 2.84
C LYS A 126 -4.07 -8.00 1.52
N PRO A 127 -3.01 -7.21 1.23
CA PRO A 127 -2.13 -7.44 0.07
C PRO A 127 -1.48 -8.82 0.09
N ALA A 128 -1.49 -9.49 -1.05
CA ALA A 128 -0.76 -10.73 -1.28
C ALA A 128 -0.22 -10.77 -2.71
N GLY A 129 0.79 -11.59 -2.96
CA GLY A 129 1.43 -11.63 -4.26
C GLY A 129 2.70 -12.43 -4.34
N VAL A 130 3.53 -12.07 -5.31
CA VAL A 130 4.79 -12.76 -5.61
C VAL A 130 5.87 -11.73 -5.88
N CYS A 131 7.08 -12.00 -5.41
CA CYS A 131 8.30 -11.29 -5.76
C CYS A 131 9.27 -12.22 -6.50
N ILE A 132 9.96 -11.70 -7.50
CA ILE A 132 10.91 -12.42 -8.34
C ILE A 132 12.20 -11.61 -8.38
N THR A 133 13.32 -12.23 -8.03
CA THR A 133 14.66 -11.64 -8.17
C THR A 133 15.11 -11.62 -9.63
N ASP A 134 16.14 -10.84 -9.96
CA ASP A 134 16.80 -10.87 -11.27
C ASP A 134 17.39 -12.26 -11.64
N GLU A 135 17.69 -13.07 -10.63
CA GLU A 135 18.12 -14.47 -10.73
C GLU A 135 16.93 -15.46 -10.81
N ALA A 136 15.71 -14.97 -11.04
CA ALA A 136 14.48 -15.74 -11.17
C ALA A 136 14.07 -16.56 -9.93
N LYS A 137 14.65 -16.27 -8.76
CA LYS A 137 14.18 -16.85 -7.48
C LYS A 137 12.84 -16.21 -7.10
N THR A 138 11.89 -17.05 -6.68
CA THR A 138 10.52 -16.66 -6.39
C THR A 138 10.23 -16.68 -4.89
N LEU A 139 9.63 -15.61 -4.38
CA LEU A 139 9.10 -15.48 -3.02
C LEU A 139 7.60 -15.22 -3.08
N THR A 140 6.80 -16.05 -2.41
CA THR A 140 5.34 -15.84 -2.32
C THR A 140 5.06 -15.08 -1.04
N ILE A 141 4.38 -13.94 -1.15
CA ILE A 141 4.14 -13.04 -0.03
C ILE A 141 2.66 -12.96 0.32
N ARG A 142 2.37 -12.92 1.61
CA ARG A 142 1.06 -12.55 2.16
C ARG A 142 1.27 -11.52 3.25
N SER A 143 0.32 -10.62 3.42
CA SER A 143 0.33 -9.72 4.57
C SER A 143 -0.24 -10.42 5.82
N GLU A 144 0.25 -10.04 7.00
CA GLU A 144 -0.26 -10.52 8.30
C GLU A 144 -1.75 -10.20 8.49
#